data_AF-A0A7K4BA00-F1
#
_entry.id   AF-A0A7K4BA00-F1
#
_cell.length_a   1.000
_cell.length_b   1.000
_cell.length_c   1.000
_cell.angle_alpha   90.00
_cell.angle_beta   90.00
_cell.angle_gamma   90.00
#
_symmetry.space_group_name_H-M   'P 1'
#
loop_
_entity.id
_entity.type
_entity.pdbx_description
1 polymer ?
#
loop_
_entity_poly.entity_id
_entity_poly.type
_entity_poly.pdbx_seq_one_letter_code
_entity_poly.pdbx_strand_id
1 'polypeptide(L)'
;MTQCPYCPHHCQIPEGGIGRCVMYTSTNHEIVERFPDQWLIVTPVSIETIPFVHGWPKAKALQISTVGCNLNCPGCVSEVLVRTPETIGTGLRHCSAEKIIEQAEKDACQGIIFCLNEPTVSLPSFLRVATLAKERGMFVACSSNGYFSDYTLQLLLPVLDMINIGLKGINPDNLKQCGIINRNIVIDNIKKLFSSGVHVEVALMHATGLAEDLLREAREIVSISDDIPIQIMRCMAFGDLGQEYEPPIPDSEELCNRIREFAPHVYLFNSPGTSCLDTICPDCREILARREMFGPMGCRPVSFNENGSCRCGYQLPLTGQISHERYEEEGMDGGYRPTRALEFIQGVVSCLGVDDPTCAPGLWRSFLAEGGINSIHERIQKISSYYDIITEVAGLVDRREKGEELILVLKEMTDRVTTAVSGAEKPRVLYTMGYPVFSLNGGRFENHLVETAGGNPVNRMIKRTGKPGINITREEFKLLNPDWICISGLFSLPKEACVAYCVKNDLIVPAIEKNSVLEMPASWDFGSPRWILGLMLLAKTFHPDKCPWDITAEADRFYQRFYRVPFNEIHPTRSFIKASAR
;
A
#
# COMPACT_ATOMS: atom_id res chain seq x y z
N MET A 1 31.54 23.54 8.28
CA MET A 1 30.46 22.70 7.71
C MET A 1 30.95 21.28 7.74
N THR A 2 30.08 20.34 8.10
CA THR A 2 30.38 18.92 8.17
C THR A 2 29.70 18.23 7.01
N GLN A 3 30.44 17.44 6.24
CA GLN A 3 29.89 16.70 5.11
C GLN A 3 29.22 15.42 5.61
N CYS A 4 27.92 15.27 5.35
CA CYS A 4 27.20 14.03 5.68
C CYS A 4 27.65 12.88 4.76
N PRO A 5 28.15 11.75 5.30
CA PRO A 5 28.65 10.65 4.47
C PRO A 5 27.57 9.64 4.09
N TYR A 6 26.33 9.75 4.58
CA TYR A 6 25.37 8.63 4.57
C TYR A 6 24.65 8.37 3.24
N CYS A 7 24.58 9.36 2.35
CA CYS A 7 23.99 9.17 1.02
C CYS A 7 24.73 10.01 -0.02
N PRO A 8 24.53 9.74 -1.32
CA PRO A 8 25.25 10.43 -2.40
C PRO A 8 24.97 11.94 -2.53
N HIS A 9 24.05 12.50 -1.73
CA HIS A 9 23.84 13.94 -1.68
C HIS A 9 24.96 14.69 -0.97
N HIS A 10 25.68 14.05 -0.07
CA HIS A 10 26.82 14.62 0.64
C HIS A 10 26.56 16.05 1.18
N CYS A 11 25.41 16.24 1.84
CA CYS A 11 24.99 17.53 2.37
C CYS A 11 26.11 18.19 3.20
N GLN A 12 26.39 19.46 2.94
CA GLN A 12 27.27 20.29 3.76
C GLN A 12 26.44 20.93 4.87
N ILE A 13 26.49 20.35 6.07
CA ILE A 13 25.65 20.77 7.19
C ILE A 13 26.45 21.75 8.07
N PRO A 14 26.02 23.01 8.23
CA PRO A 14 26.67 23.93 9.17
C PRO A 14 26.39 23.50 10.62
N GLU A 15 27.19 23.97 11.57
CA GLU A 15 26.98 23.71 13.01
C GLU A 15 25.57 24.12 13.44
N GLY A 16 24.82 23.23 14.10
CA GLY A 16 23.41 23.39 14.45
C GLY A 16 22.43 23.36 13.27
N GLY A 17 22.92 23.23 12.03
CA GLY A 17 22.11 23.14 10.82
C GLY A 17 21.56 21.74 10.57
N ILE A 18 20.62 21.63 9.63
CA ILE A 18 19.88 20.39 9.34
C ILE A 18 20.14 19.96 7.89
N GLY A 19 20.37 18.67 7.68
CA GLY A 19 20.56 18.08 6.35
C GLY A 19 19.25 17.99 5.55
N ARG A 20 19.34 17.77 4.23
CA ARG A 20 18.16 17.75 3.34
C ARG A 20 17.07 16.73 3.71
N CYS A 21 17.46 15.59 4.28
CA CYS A 21 16.51 14.55 4.71
C CYS A 21 15.89 14.87 6.07
N VAL A 22 16.37 15.93 6.72
CA VAL A 22 15.85 16.45 7.98
C VAL A 22 16.12 15.53 9.18
N MET A 23 16.82 14.41 8.98
CA MET A 23 17.11 13.44 10.03
C MET A 23 18.48 13.62 10.71
N TYR A 24 19.33 14.50 10.17
CA TYR A 24 20.67 14.74 10.69
C TYR A 24 20.94 16.21 10.94
N THR A 25 21.66 16.48 12.02
CA THR A 25 22.24 17.78 12.37
C THR A 25 23.77 17.68 12.44
N SER A 26 24.47 18.81 12.46
CA SER A 26 25.90 18.86 12.80
C SER A 26 26.08 19.43 14.20
N THR A 27 26.75 18.68 15.08
CA THR A 27 27.13 19.14 16.43
C THR A 27 28.58 18.79 16.67
N ASN A 28 29.40 19.73 17.15
CA ASN A 28 30.85 19.57 17.37
C ASN A 28 31.59 19.03 16.13
N HIS A 29 31.22 19.49 14.93
CA HIS A 29 31.75 18.98 13.67
C HIS A 29 31.48 17.49 13.38
N GLU A 30 30.50 16.89 14.04
CA GLU A 30 30.05 15.51 13.79
C GLU A 30 28.61 15.48 13.29
N ILE A 31 28.29 14.48 12.47
CA ILE A 31 26.92 14.27 11.97
C ILE A 31 26.14 13.46 13.00
N VAL A 32 25.13 14.08 13.59
CA VAL A 32 24.32 13.50 14.68
C VAL A 32 22.89 13.24 14.19
N GLU A 33 22.37 12.07 14.51
CA GLU A 33 20.96 11.71 14.27
C GLU A 33 20.02 12.52 15.16
N ARG A 34 18.99 13.13 14.58
CA ARG A 34 18.04 13.99 15.31
C ARG A 34 17.01 13.20 16.13
N PHE A 35 16.68 11.99 15.71
CA PHE A 35 15.64 11.13 16.31
C PHE A 35 16.19 9.73 16.66
N PRO A 36 17.25 9.65 17.49
CA PRO A 36 17.92 8.37 17.76
C PRO A 36 17.00 7.42 18.55
N ASP A 37 16.88 6.20 18.04
CA ASP A 37 16.10 5.08 18.58
C ASP A 37 14.62 5.44 18.75
N GLN A 38 14.11 6.23 17.80
CA GLN A 38 12.72 6.66 17.77
C GLN A 38 12.00 6.06 16.57
N TRP A 39 10.95 5.28 16.87
CA TRP A 39 10.23 4.47 15.89
C TRP A 39 8.75 4.86 15.87
N LEU A 40 8.18 4.84 14.68
CA LEU A 40 6.75 5.07 14.45
C LEU A 40 5.97 3.77 14.55
N ILE A 41 6.51 2.70 13.96
CA ILE A 41 5.90 1.37 13.93
C ILE A 41 6.90 0.39 14.52
N VAL A 42 6.41 -0.45 15.44
CA VAL A 42 7.10 -1.62 15.98
C VAL A 42 6.02 -2.68 16.13
N THR A 43 5.91 -3.59 15.16
CA THR A 43 4.84 -4.60 15.16
C THR A 43 5.28 -5.88 14.46
N PRO A 44 4.89 -7.06 14.95
CA PRO A 44 5.15 -8.30 14.23
C PRO A 44 4.40 -8.35 12.91
N VAL A 45 5.04 -8.87 11.86
CA VAL A 45 4.47 -9.07 10.54
C VAL A 45 4.97 -10.38 9.91
N SER A 46 4.27 -10.88 8.90
CA SER A 46 4.83 -11.84 7.95
C SER A 46 5.83 -11.12 7.04
N ILE A 47 6.96 -11.75 6.70
CA ILE A 47 7.96 -11.14 5.80
C ILE A 47 7.33 -10.69 4.47
N GLU A 48 6.36 -11.46 3.99
CA GLU A 48 5.51 -11.25 2.82
C GLU A 48 4.65 -9.98 2.82
N THR A 49 4.51 -9.34 3.96
CA THR A 49 3.82 -8.05 4.07
C THR A 49 4.69 -6.91 3.51
N ILE A 50 6.00 -7.13 3.44
CA ILE A 50 6.97 -6.37 2.63
C ILE A 50 7.17 -7.18 1.33
N PRO A 51 7.49 -6.56 0.18
CA PRO A 51 7.57 -7.32 -1.06
C PRO A 51 8.85 -8.16 -1.10
N PHE A 52 8.86 -9.26 -0.35
CA PHE A 52 9.80 -10.36 -0.44
C PHE A 52 9.02 -11.60 -0.87
N VAL A 53 9.47 -12.24 -1.94
CA VAL A 53 8.83 -13.45 -2.47
C VAL A 53 9.70 -14.69 -2.31
N HIS A 54 11.03 -14.51 -2.25
CA HIS A 54 12.03 -15.58 -2.17
C HIS A 54 12.87 -15.51 -0.89
N GLY A 55 12.75 -14.42 -0.12
CA GLY A 55 13.37 -14.26 1.19
C GLY A 55 12.52 -14.81 2.34
N TRP A 56 13.07 -15.76 3.11
CA TRP A 56 12.52 -16.33 4.34
C TRP A 56 11.01 -16.65 4.29
N PRO A 57 10.53 -17.48 3.34
CA PRO A 57 9.10 -17.69 3.13
C PRO A 57 8.34 -18.08 4.42
N LYS A 58 7.20 -17.42 4.67
CA LYS A 58 6.31 -17.54 5.84
C LYS A 58 6.90 -17.05 7.17
N ALA A 59 8.12 -16.49 7.18
CA ALA A 59 8.75 -16.10 8.42
C ALA A 59 8.03 -14.93 9.10
N LYS A 60 8.00 -14.98 10.43
CA LYS A 60 7.55 -13.88 11.27
C LYS A 60 8.72 -12.95 11.55
N ALA A 61 8.57 -11.67 11.26
CA ALA A 61 9.57 -10.63 11.51
C ALA A 61 8.98 -9.50 12.37
N LEU A 62 9.82 -8.81 13.14
CA LEU A 62 9.42 -7.56 13.77
C LEU A 62 9.66 -6.42 12.79
N GLN A 63 8.57 -5.82 12.29
CA GLN A 63 8.63 -4.65 11.43
C GLN A 63 8.91 -3.40 12.26
N ILE A 64 9.92 -2.65 11.84
CA ILE A 64 10.23 -1.33 12.40
C ILE A 64 10.32 -0.26 11.32
N SER A 65 9.80 0.93 11.63
CA SER A 65 9.88 2.09 10.74
C SER A 65 10.01 3.40 11.51
N THR A 66 10.56 4.42 10.86
CA THR A 66 10.72 5.77 11.41
C THR A 66 10.12 6.79 10.44
N VAL A 67 10.73 7.96 10.25
CA VAL A 67 10.30 9.00 9.31
C VAL A 67 11.44 9.43 8.39
N GLY A 68 11.09 10.15 7.32
CA GLY A 68 12.06 10.71 6.38
C GLY A 68 12.49 9.75 5.26
N CYS A 69 13.12 10.35 4.25
CA CYS A 69 13.75 9.68 3.11
C CYS A 69 14.90 10.59 2.61
N ASN A 70 15.91 10.02 1.96
CA ASN A 70 16.93 10.79 1.26
C ASN A 70 16.48 11.29 -0.14
N LEU A 71 15.34 10.78 -0.65
CA LEU A 71 14.69 11.15 -1.91
C LEU A 71 13.34 11.85 -1.69
N ASN A 72 12.82 12.54 -2.72
CA ASN A 72 11.52 13.23 -2.72
C ASN A 72 10.65 12.78 -3.91
N CYS A 73 10.42 11.47 -4.04
CA CYS A 73 9.73 10.88 -5.18
C CYS A 73 8.26 11.36 -5.27
N PRO A 74 7.78 11.85 -6.44
CA PRO A 74 6.36 12.05 -6.69
C PRO A 74 5.57 10.74 -6.59
N GLY A 75 4.34 10.77 -6.05
CA GLY A 75 3.49 9.59 -5.91
C GLY A 75 3.99 8.56 -4.89
N CYS A 76 4.89 8.95 -3.98
CA CYS A 76 5.39 8.06 -2.93
C CYS A 76 4.24 7.67 -1.99
N VAL A 77 4.00 6.37 -1.81
CA VAL A 77 2.92 5.93 -0.92
C VAL A 77 3.24 6.21 0.57
N SER A 78 4.52 6.35 0.90
CA SER A 78 5.00 6.84 2.20
C SER A 78 5.14 8.36 2.28
N GLU A 79 4.58 9.13 1.32
CA GLU A 79 4.68 10.59 1.26
C GLU A 79 4.40 11.25 2.62
N VAL A 80 3.32 10.79 3.25
CA VAL A 80 2.85 11.23 4.56
C VAL A 80 3.89 11.06 5.68
N LEU A 81 4.87 10.16 5.53
CA LEU A 81 5.95 9.90 6.50
C LEU A 81 7.27 10.59 6.14
N VAL A 82 7.45 10.95 4.86
CA VAL A 82 8.74 11.42 4.34
C VAL A 82 8.77 12.93 4.06
N ARG A 83 7.63 13.57 3.83
CA ARG A 83 7.56 15.02 3.51
C ARG A 83 7.58 15.94 4.72
N THR A 84 7.10 15.49 5.88
CA THR A 84 7.03 16.31 7.11
C THR A 84 7.69 15.64 8.32
N PRO A 85 8.94 15.14 8.20
CA PRO A 85 9.59 14.40 9.28
C PRO A 85 9.78 15.23 10.57
N GLU A 86 9.88 16.57 10.52
CA GLU A 86 9.98 17.39 11.74
C GLU A 86 8.70 17.38 12.55
N THR A 87 7.56 17.50 11.86
CA THR A 87 6.25 17.52 12.50
C THR A 87 5.95 16.14 13.08
N ILE A 88 6.23 15.07 12.33
CA ILE A 88 5.95 13.69 12.73
C ILE A 88 6.96 13.19 13.77
N GLY A 89 8.20 13.66 13.71
CA GLY A 89 9.27 13.31 14.64
C GLY A 89 8.87 13.49 16.10
N THR A 90 7.98 14.45 16.39
CA THR A 90 7.43 14.70 17.73
C THR A 90 6.47 13.61 18.25
N GLY A 91 6.00 12.71 17.38
CA GLY A 91 5.12 11.59 17.69
C GLY A 91 5.83 10.22 17.72
N LEU A 92 7.12 10.17 17.41
CA LEU A 92 7.90 8.93 17.46
C LEU A 92 8.07 8.45 18.90
N ARG A 93 8.10 7.14 19.09
CA ARG A 93 8.31 6.51 20.38
C ARG A 93 9.76 6.08 20.52
N HIS A 94 10.40 6.53 21.59
CA HIS A 94 11.72 6.04 21.92
C HIS A 94 11.65 4.57 22.33
N CYS A 95 12.39 3.71 21.64
CA CYS A 95 12.58 2.30 21.96
C CYS A 95 14.01 1.92 21.61
N SER A 96 14.82 1.59 22.62
CA SER A 96 16.22 1.21 22.43
C SER A 96 16.36 -0.09 21.65
N ALA A 97 17.54 -0.34 21.09
CA ALA A 97 17.81 -1.57 20.36
C ALA A 97 17.57 -2.83 21.21
N GLU A 98 17.94 -2.79 22.48
CA GLU A 98 17.70 -3.90 23.43
C GLU A 98 16.21 -4.20 23.57
N LYS A 99 15.38 -3.17 23.74
CA LYS A 99 13.93 -3.33 23.85
C LYS A 99 13.29 -3.83 22.56
N ILE A 100 13.80 -3.41 21.40
CA ILE A 100 13.35 -3.92 20.09
C ILE A 100 13.63 -5.42 20.00
N ILE A 101 14.84 -5.86 20.38
CA ILE A 101 15.22 -7.27 20.34
C ILE A 101 14.47 -8.09 21.40
N GLU A 102 14.31 -7.59 22.63
CA GLU A 102 13.48 -8.21 23.66
C GLU A 102 12.04 -8.42 23.18
N GLN A 103 11.47 -7.42 22.48
CA GLN A 103 10.13 -7.52 21.91
C GLN A 103 10.07 -8.56 20.77
N ALA A 104 11.07 -8.59 19.89
CA ALA A 104 11.17 -9.59 18.84
C ALA A 104 11.25 -11.01 19.40
N GLU A 105 12.07 -11.23 20.44
CA GLU A 105 12.17 -12.52 21.15
C GLU A 105 10.86 -12.89 21.82
N LYS A 106 10.22 -11.95 22.53
CA LYS A 106 8.92 -12.15 23.19
C LYS A 106 7.82 -12.55 22.20
N ASP A 107 7.82 -11.96 21.02
CA ASP A 107 6.84 -12.27 19.97
C ASP A 107 7.27 -13.45 19.08
N ALA A 108 8.37 -14.12 19.38
CA ALA A 108 8.93 -15.22 18.58
C ALA A 108 9.17 -14.84 17.11
N CYS A 109 9.65 -13.61 16.87
CA CYS A 109 10.08 -13.17 15.55
C CYS A 109 11.44 -13.81 15.20
N GLN A 110 11.60 -14.22 13.94
CA GLN A 110 12.82 -14.82 13.40
C GLN A 110 13.80 -13.75 12.89
N GLY A 111 13.35 -12.51 12.72
CA GLY A 111 14.13 -11.43 12.14
C GLY A 111 13.58 -10.04 12.42
N ILE A 112 14.37 -9.03 12.07
CA ILE A 112 13.99 -7.62 12.07
C ILE A 112 13.89 -7.15 10.62
N ILE A 113 12.83 -6.41 10.31
CA ILE A 113 12.65 -5.81 8.98
C ILE A 113 12.39 -4.31 9.07
N PHE A 114 13.22 -3.55 8.35
CA PHE A 114 13.08 -2.10 8.20
C PHE A 114 12.34 -1.77 6.92
N CYS A 115 11.27 -1.00 6.99
CA CYS A 115 10.50 -0.62 5.81
C CYS A 115 9.90 0.78 5.91
N LEU A 116 9.24 1.21 4.84
CA LEU A 116 8.63 2.54 4.63
C LEU A 116 9.62 3.71 4.53
N ASN A 117 10.81 3.58 5.11
CA ASN A 117 11.88 4.58 5.09
C ASN A 117 13.17 3.98 4.54
N GLU A 118 14.04 4.86 4.08
CA GLU A 118 15.37 4.50 3.62
C GLU A 118 16.33 4.33 4.81
N PRO A 119 17.06 3.20 4.98
CA PRO A 119 18.00 3.02 6.10
C PRO A 119 19.02 4.14 6.29
N THR A 120 19.38 4.87 5.23
CA THR A 120 20.27 6.06 5.34
C THR A 120 19.75 7.17 6.25
N VAL A 121 18.46 7.19 6.58
CA VAL A 121 17.86 8.29 7.36
C VAL A 121 17.89 8.07 8.86
N SER A 122 18.22 6.86 9.30
CA SER A 122 18.41 6.49 10.71
C SER A 122 19.59 5.53 10.88
N LEU A 123 20.63 5.69 10.05
CA LEU A 123 21.74 4.74 9.94
C LEU A 123 22.38 4.34 11.30
N PRO A 124 22.69 5.28 12.23
CA PRO A 124 23.22 4.87 13.54
C PRO A 124 22.26 3.97 14.34
N SER A 125 20.97 4.34 14.43
CA SER A 125 19.95 3.50 15.07
C SER A 125 19.71 2.17 14.35
N PHE A 126 19.67 2.19 13.01
CA PHE A 126 19.58 0.99 12.18
C PHE A 126 20.70 0.00 12.54
N LEU A 127 21.95 0.47 12.56
CA LEU A 127 23.12 -0.38 12.82
C LEU A 127 23.11 -0.95 14.24
N ARG A 128 22.67 -0.19 15.26
CA ARG A 128 22.53 -0.70 16.63
C ARG A 128 21.56 -1.87 16.70
N VAL A 129 20.36 -1.71 16.14
CA VAL A 129 19.34 -2.78 16.10
C VAL A 129 19.83 -3.96 15.26
N ALA A 130 20.36 -3.71 14.07
CA ALA A 130 20.82 -4.75 13.16
C ALA A 130 21.95 -5.59 13.77
N THR A 131 22.94 -4.94 14.39
CA THR A 131 24.06 -5.65 15.04
C THR A 131 23.54 -6.55 16.17
N LEU A 132 22.68 -6.02 17.05
CA LEU A 132 22.13 -6.80 18.15
C LEU A 132 21.22 -7.94 17.66
N ALA A 133 20.45 -7.74 16.58
CA ALA A 133 19.68 -8.79 15.94
C ALA A 133 20.59 -9.95 15.46
N LYS A 134 21.69 -9.62 14.78
CA LYS A 134 22.67 -10.63 14.32
C LYS A 134 23.32 -11.38 15.48
N GLU A 135 23.65 -10.70 16.58
CA GLU A 135 24.15 -11.33 17.81
C GLU A 135 23.17 -12.33 18.43
N ARG A 136 21.85 -12.12 18.24
CA ARG A 136 20.79 -13.04 18.68
C ARG A 136 20.37 -14.06 17.61
N GLY A 137 21.09 -14.14 16.49
CA GLY A 137 20.80 -15.10 15.41
C GLY A 137 19.54 -14.77 14.60
N MET A 138 19.03 -13.53 14.70
CA MET A 138 17.92 -13.04 13.90
C MET A 138 18.41 -12.53 12.55
N PHE A 139 17.63 -12.74 11.49
CA PHE A 139 17.93 -12.11 10.20
C PHE A 139 17.62 -10.61 10.22
N VAL A 140 18.28 -9.84 9.37
CA VAL A 140 18.00 -8.43 9.15
C VAL A 140 17.65 -8.19 7.69
N ALA A 141 16.52 -7.54 7.46
CA ALA A 141 16.04 -7.21 6.13
C ALA A 141 15.63 -5.74 6.01
N CYS A 142 15.65 -5.18 4.79
CA CYS A 142 15.04 -3.87 4.56
C CYS A 142 14.43 -3.69 3.16
N SER A 143 13.50 -2.74 3.05
CA SER A 143 13.05 -2.19 1.77
C SER A 143 13.63 -0.78 1.60
N SER A 144 14.22 -0.51 0.44
CA SER A 144 15.06 0.67 0.21
C SER A 144 14.95 1.18 -1.25
N ASN A 145 15.32 2.43 -1.48
CA ASN A 145 15.56 2.98 -2.81
C ASN A 145 17.00 2.71 -3.33
N GLY A 146 17.87 2.14 -2.49
CA GLY A 146 19.23 1.73 -2.83
C GLY A 146 20.22 2.87 -3.06
N TYR A 147 19.83 4.12 -2.77
CA TYR A 147 20.66 5.31 -3.01
C TYR A 147 21.64 5.56 -1.85
N PHE A 148 22.53 4.60 -1.63
CA PHE A 148 23.59 4.62 -0.63
C PHE A 148 24.87 5.28 -1.16
N SER A 149 25.60 5.92 -0.25
CA SER A 149 27.02 6.17 -0.47
C SER A 149 27.82 4.87 -0.25
N ASP A 150 29.05 4.82 -0.76
CA ASP A 150 29.95 3.71 -0.47
C ASP A 150 30.18 3.53 1.04
N TYR A 151 30.26 4.63 1.80
CA TYR A 151 30.39 4.59 3.27
C TYR A 151 29.25 3.82 3.93
N THR A 152 27.99 4.14 3.58
CA THR A 152 26.84 3.44 4.15
C THR A 152 26.78 2.00 3.69
N LEU A 153 27.05 1.73 2.41
CA LEU A 153 27.02 0.38 1.89
C LEU A 153 27.97 -0.54 2.67
N GLN A 154 29.21 -0.11 2.92
CA GLN A 154 30.18 -0.90 3.70
C GLN A 154 29.72 -1.22 5.12
N LEU A 155 28.92 -0.34 5.75
CA LEU A 155 28.35 -0.58 7.06
C LEU A 155 27.14 -1.54 7.03
N LEU A 156 26.39 -1.55 5.92
CA LEU A 156 25.23 -2.43 5.75
C LEU A 156 25.62 -3.87 5.42
N LEU A 157 26.66 -4.08 4.59
CA LEU A 157 27.10 -5.41 4.14
C LEU A 157 27.26 -6.46 5.25
N PRO A 158 27.89 -6.17 6.41
CA PRO A 158 28.10 -7.19 7.45
C PRO A 158 26.84 -7.53 8.25
N VAL A 159 25.80 -6.68 8.21
CA VAL A 159 24.61 -6.83 9.07
C VAL A 159 23.34 -7.15 8.32
N LEU A 160 23.30 -6.98 6.99
CA LEU A 160 22.10 -7.11 6.17
C LEU A 160 22.04 -8.47 5.48
N ASP A 161 20.98 -9.24 5.70
CA ASP A 161 20.75 -10.53 5.04
C ASP A 161 19.95 -10.40 3.75
N MET A 162 18.99 -9.48 3.71
CA MET A 162 18.08 -9.31 2.57
C MET A 162 17.72 -7.85 2.31
N ILE A 163 17.55 -7.49 1.05
CA ILE A 163 17.11 -6.16 0.65
C ILE A 163 16.19 -6.21 -0.56
N ASN A 164 15.08 -5.47 -0.47
CA ASN A 164 14.23 -5.17 -1.60
C ASN A 164 14.53 -3.75 -2.09
N ILE A 165 14.94 -3.59 -3.34
CA ILE A 165 15.30 -2.28 -3.92
C ILE A 165 14.25 -1.85 -4.95
N GLY A 166 13.54 -0.77 -4.66
CA GLY A 166 12.58 -0.16 -5.57
C GLY A 166 13.24 0.86 -6.50
N LEU A 167 13.47 0.50 -7.76
CA LEU A 167 14.03 1.41 -8.76
C LEU A 167 13.09 2.56 -9.07
N LYS A 168 13.67 3.71 -9.43
CA LYS A 168 12.94 4.96 -9.71
C LYS A 168 12.88 5.29 -11.21
N GLY A 169 13.00 4.26 -12.05
CA GLY A 169 12.98 4.39 -13.50
C GLY A 169 14.34 4.76 -14.10
N ILE A 170 14.34 5.02 -15.40
CA ILE A 170 15.52 5.43 -16.20
C ILE A 170 15.40 6.83 -16.79
N ASN A 171 14.22 7.44 -16.73
CA ASN A 171 13.96 8.76 -17.27
C ASN A 171 14.71 9.85 -16.43
N PRO A 172 15.62 10.64 -17.03
CA PRO A 172 16.40 11.63 -16.30
C PRO A 172 15.58 12.70 -15.57
N ASP A 173 14.44 13.12 -16.13
CA ASP A 173 13.59 14.14 -15.52
C ASP A 173 12.88 13.59 -14.27
N ASN A 174 12.36 12.36 -14.35
CA ASN A 174 11.74 11.68 -13.21
C ASN A 174 12.76 11.40 -12.10
N LEU A 175 13.98 10.99 -12.47
CA LEU A 175 15.08 10.78 -11.52
C LEU A 175 15.46 12.10 -10.82
N LYS A 176 15.56 13.20 -11.57
CA LYS A 176 15.85 14.53 -11.02
C LYS A 176 14.75 15.00 -10.06
N GLN A 177 13.47 14.76 -10.37
CA GLN A 177 12.36 15.06 -9.47
C GLN A 177 12.44 14.26 -8.17
N CYS A 178 12.82 12.98 -8.23
CA CYS A 178 13.09 12.18 -7.04
C CYS A 178 14.31 12.69 -6.25
N GLY A 179 15.16 13.50 -6.87
CA GLY A 179 16.43 13.98 -6.32
C GLY A 179 17.60 13.07 -6.63
N ILE A 180 17.47 12.07 -7.51
CA ILE A 180 18.56 11.17 -7.93
C ILE A 180 19.45 11.91 -8.92
N ILE A 181 20.74 12.02 -8.57
CA ILE A 181 21.75 12.69 -9.40
C ILE A 181 22.35 11.71 -10.41
N ASN A 182 22.60 10.47 -9.96
CA ASN A 182 23.16 9.41 -10.79
C ASN A 182 22.54 8.06 -10.42
N ARG A 183 21.68 7.53 -11.31
CA ARG A 183 21.02 6.23 -11.12
C ARG A 183 22.02 5.07 -11.01
N ASN A 184 23.18 5.15 -11.67
CA ASN A 184 24.15 4.05 -11.67
C ASN A 184 24.65 3.70 -10.28
N ILE A 185 24.59 4.65 -9.32
CA ILE A 185 24.89 4.37 -7.92
C ILE A 185 23.99 3.25 -7.36
N VAL A 186 22.69 3.28 -7.67
CA VAL A 186 21.75 2.23 -7.22
C VAL A 186 22.11 0.89 -7.85
N ILE A 187 22.42 0.88 -9.15
CA ILE A 187 22.79 -0.34 -9.88
C ILE A 187 24.10 -0.93 -9.37
N ASP A 188 25.10 -0.11 -9.10
CA ASP A 188 26.38 -0.55 -8.55
C ASP A 188 26.24 -1.02 -7.10
N ASN A 189 25.34 -0.41 -6.32
CA ASN A 189 24.99 -0.91 -4.99
C ASN A 189 24.30 -2.28 -5.07
N ILE A 190 23.36 -2.49 -6.00
CA ILE A 190 22.72 -3.81 -6.23
C ILE A 190 23.79 -4.87 -6.52
N LYS A 191 24.73 -4.59 -7.44
CA LYS A 191 25.83 -5.52 -7.76
C LYS A 191 26.66 -5.87 -6.53
N LYS A 192 27.07 -4.86 -5.75
CA LYS A 192 27.89 -5.05 -4.54
C LYS A 192 27.14 -5.85 -3.48
N LEU A 193 25.86 -5.54 -3.23
CA LEU A 193 25.00 -6.29 -2.30
C LEU A 193 24.89 -7.77 -2.70
N PHE A 194 24.52 -8.02 -3.95
CA PHE A 194 24.37 -9.38 -4.49
C PHE A 194 25.69 -10.16 -4.42
N SER A 195 26.80 -9.58 -4.89
CA SER A 195 28.13 -10.22 -4.85
C SER A 195 28.68 -10.46 -3.44
N SER A 196 28.14 -9.77 -2.42
CA SER A 196 28.50 -9.95 -1.02
C SER A 196 27.62 -10.97 -0.29
N GLY A 197 26.70 -11.64 -1.01
CA GLY A 197 25.81 -12.66 -0.45
C GLY A 197 24.55 -12.12 0.21
N VAL A 198 24.24 -10.82 0.07
CA VAL A 198 22.93 -10.27 0.47
C VAL A 198 21.90 -10.73 -0.56
N HIS A 199 20.78 -11.27 -0.10
CA HIS A 199 19.67 -11.61 -0.99
C HIS A 199 19.01 -10.33 -1.50
N VAL A 200 18.98 -10.14 -2.81
CA VAL A 200 18.43 -8.93 -3.45
C VAL A 200 17.17 -9.29 -4.22
N GLU A 201 16.09 -8.55 -3.97
CA GLU A 201 14.92 -8.52 -4.84
C GLU A 201 14.72 -7.09 -5.36
N VAL A 202 14.20 -6.93 -6.58
CA VAL A 202 14.05 -5.62 -7.22
C VAL A 202 12.59 -5.35 -7.58
N ALA A 203 12.12 -4.16 -7.21
CA ALA A 203 10.79 -3.68 -7.59
C ALA A 203 10.88 -2.61 -8.69
N LEU A 204 10.04 -2.75 -9.72
CA LEU A 204 9.88 -1.83 -10.85
C LEU A 204 8.45 -1.29 -10.86
N MET A 205 8.28 0.03 -10.91
CA MET A 205 6.95 0.66 -10.90
C MET A 205 6.37 0.77 -12.31
N HIS A 206 5.31 0.02 -12.61
CA HIS A 206 4.64 0.08 -13.91
C HIS A 206 3.56 1.15 -13.90
N ALA A 207 3.86 2.28 -14.54
CA ALA A 207 2.88 3.32 -14.89
C ALA A 207 2.56 3.28 -16.40
N THR A 208 1.40 3.82 -16.78
CA THR A 208 0.97 3.92 -18.18
C THR A 208 2.07 4.55 -19.05
N GLY A 209 2.41 3.88 -20.14
CA GLY A 209 3.43 4.34 -21.10
C GLY A 209 4.88 4.01 -20.74
N LEU A 210 5.16 3.34 -19.60
CA LEU A 210 6.52 3.00 -19.17
C LEU A 210 6.96 1.55 -19.47
N ALA A 211 6.15 0.75 -20.16
CA ALA A 211 6.44 -0.67 -20.39
C ALA A 211 7.81 -0.93 -21.03
N GLU A 212 8.23 -0.14 -22.02
CA GLU A 212 9.53 -0.28 -22.68
C GLU A 212 10.71 0.13 -21.79
N ASP A 213 10.50 1.10 -20.90
CA ASP A 213 11.50 1.47 -19.89
C ASP A 213 11.72 0.31 -18.92
N LEU A 214 10.63 -0.29 -18.43
CA LEU A 214 10.69 -1.41 -17.49
C LEU A 214 11.33 -2.65 -18.11
N LEU A 215 11.15 -2.91 -19.41
CA LEU A 215 11.86 -3.99 -20.09
C LEU A 215 13.37 -3.76 -20.11
N ARG A 216 13.83 -2.52 -20.30
CA ARG A 216 15.25 -2.17 -20.24
C ARG A 216 15.79 -2.32 -18.83
N GLU A 217 15.05 -1.85 -17.83
CA GLU A 217 15.42 -2.01 -16.41
C GLU A 217 15.49 -3.48 -16.01
N ALA A 218 14.52 -4.30 -16.40
CA ALA A 218 14.52 -5.73 -16.13
C ALA A 218 15.73 -6.43 -16.77
N ARG A 219 16.09 -6.09 -18.02
CA ARG A 219 17.30 -6.63 -18.67
C ARG A 219 18.58 -6.22 -17.95
N GLU A 220 18.64 -5.02 -17.41
CA GLU A 220 19.78 -4.55 -16.62
C GLU A 220 19.91 -5.35 -15.31
N ILE A 221 18.80 -5.64 -14.62
CA ILE A 221 18.81 -6.50 -13.43
C ILE A 221 19.22 -7.93 -13.77
N VAL A 222 18.66 -8.52 -14.82
CA VAL A 222 19.03 -9.86 -15.30
C VAL A 222 20.51 -9.92 -15.70
N SER A 223 21.11 -8.82 -16.18
CA SER A 223 22.55 -8.77 -16.46
C SER A 223 23.44 -8.87 -15.22
N ILE A 224 22.88 -8.65 -14.02
CA ILE A 224 23.55 -8.89 -12.74
C ILE A 224 23.36 -10.36 -12.34
N SER A 225 22.12 -10.84 -12.33
CA SER A 225 21.77 -12.25 -12.19
C SER A 225 20.28 -12.46 -12.51
N ASP A 226 19.93 -13.58 -13.14
CA ASP A 226 18.56 -14.03 -13.37
C ASP A 226 17.91 -14.69 -12.14
N ASP A 227 18.70 -14.95 -11.09
CA ASP A 227 18.22 -15.35 -9.77
C ASP A 227 17.54 -14.21 -9.00
N ILE A 228 17.79 -12.94 -9.38
CA ILE A 228 17.19 -11.77 -8.71
C ILE A 228 15.70 -11.69 -9.08
N PRO A 229 14.77 -11.87 -8.11
CA PRO A 229 13.35 -11.74 -8.38
C PRO A 229 12.98 -10.31 -8.75
N ILE A 230 12.19 -10.16 -9.83
CA ILE A 230 11.67 -8.88 -10.30
C ILE A 230 10.20 -8.76 -9.95
N GLN A 231 9.84 -7.65 -9.32
CA GLN A 231 8.50 -7.37 -8.87
C GLN A 231 7.97 -6.18 -9.63
N ILE A 232 6.98 -6.41 -10.47
CA ILE A 232 6.25 -5.36 -11.16
C ILE A 232 5.22 -4.82 -10.19
N MET A 233 5.45 -3.61 -9.70
CA MET A 233 4.53 -2.86 -8.87
C MET A 233 3.60 -2.09 -9.79
N ARG A 234 2.36 -2.56 -9.96
CA ARG A 234 1.37 -1.78 -10.71
C ARG A 234 1.15 -0.44 -10.01
N CYS A 235 1.29 0.65 -10.76
CA CYS A 235 1.12 1.99 -10.24
C CYS A 235 -0.31 2.18 -9.72
N MET A 236 -0.40 2.83 -8.56
CA MET A 236 -1.64 3.25 -7.92
C MET A 236 -1.53 4.76 -7.70
N ALA A 237 -2.52 5.52 -8.15
CA ALA A 237 -2.54 6.98 -8.17
C ALA A 237 -2.76 7.57 -6.77
N PHE A 238 -1.80 7.37 -5.87
CA PHE A 238 -1.79 7.99 -4.55
C PHE A 238 -1.18 9.40 -4.58
N GLY A 239 -1.47 10.19 -3.54
CA GLY A 239 -1.00 11.58 -3.45
C GLY A 239 -1.60 12.44 -4.57
N ASP A 240 -0.73 13.22 -5.24
CA ASP A 240 -1.10 14.11 -6.34
C ASP A 240 -1.04 13.42 -7.73
N LEU A 241 -0.74 12.12 -7.79
CA LEU A 241 -0.70 11.39 -9.05
C LEU A 241 -2.13 11.11 -9.55
N GLY A 242 -2.40 11.38 -10.83
CA GLY A 242 -3.69 11.12 -11.46
C GLY A 242 -3.88 9.66 -11.91
N GLN A 243 -5.14 9.22 -12.00
CA GLN A 243 -5.50 7.87 -12.46
C GLN A 243 -5.03 7.52 -13.88
N GLU A 244 -4.77 8.52 -14.73
CA GLU A 244 -4.25 8.32 -16.09
C GLU A 244 -2.90 7.60 -16.13
N TYR A 245 -2.14 7.63 -15.02
CA TYR A 245 -0.88 6.93 -14.87
C TYR A 245 -1.04 5.47 -14.43
N GLU A 246 -2.24 5.03 -14.07
CA GLU A 246 -2.49 3.64 -13.67
C GLU A 246 -2.76 2.75 -14.88
N PRO A 247 -1.91 1.75 -15.14
CA PRO A 247 -2.22 0.76 -16.16
C PRO A 247 -3.32 -0.18 -15.64
N PRO A 248 -4.22 -0.66 -16.52
CA PRO A 248 -5.08 -1.80 -16.24
C PRO A 248 -4.28 -3.02 -15.77
N ILE A 249 -4.92 -3.90 -14.98
CA ILE A 249 -4.29 -5.16 -14.55
C ILE A 249 -3.82 -6.01 -15.75
N PRO A 250 -4.62 -6.22 -16.82
CA PRO A 250 -4.19 -7.00 -17.99
C PRO A 250 -2.90 -6.48 -18.64
N ASP A 251 -2.74 -5.16 -18.75
CA ASP A 251 -1.54 -4.55 -19.36
C ASP A 251 -0.29 -4.85 -18.54
N SER A 252 -0.43 -4.87 -17.22
CA SER A 252 0.67 -5.24 -16.32
C SER A 252 0.96 -6.74 -16.33
N GLU A 253 -0.07 -7.58 -16.48
CA GLU A 253 0.11 -9.03 -16.68
C GLU A 253 0.86 -9.32 -17.99
N GLU A 254 0.54 -8.58 -19.05
CA GLU A 254 1.24 -8.69 -20.34
C GLU A 254 2.70 -8.25 -20.23
N LEU A 255 2.99 -7.15 -19.54
CA LEU A 255 4.37 -6.75 -19.26
C LEU A 255 5.13 -7.85 -18.49
N CYS A 256 4.52 -8.46 -17.48
CA CYS A 256 5.11 -9.58 -16.77
C CYS A 256 5.41 -10.76 -17.71
N ASN A 257 4.51 -11.09 -18.64
CA ASN A 257 4.74 -12.16 -19.62
C ASN A 257 5.95 -11.85 -20.52
N ARG A 258 6.05 -10.61 -21.02
CA ARG A 258 7.19 -10.16 -21.85
C ARG A 258 8.51 -10.21 -21.09
N ILE A 259 8.54 -9.81 -19.82
CA ILE A 259 9.76 -9.89 -18.99
C ILE A 259 10.12 -11.35 -18.70
N ARG A 260 9.13 -12.24 -18.50
CA ARG A 260 9.36 -13.67 -18.26
C ARG A 260 10.05 -14.42 -19.40
N GLU A 261 10.08 -13.86 -20.60
CA GLU A 261 10.86 -14.41 -21.72
C GLU A 261 12.37 -14.41 -21.46
N PHE A 262 12.85 -13.56 -20.55
CA PHE A 262 14.28 -13.45 -20.21
C PHE A 262 14.58 -13.34 -18.71
N ALA A 263 13.55 -13.32 -17.84
CA ALA A 263 13.70 -13.35 -16.38
C ALA A 263 12.76 -14.42 -15.78
N PRO A 264 13.27 -15.51 -15.19
CA PRO A 264 12.42 -16.61 -14.70
C PRO A 264 11.40 -16.19 -13.62
N HIS A 265 11.78 -15.21 -12.79
CA HIS A 265 11.06 -14.86 -11.56
C HIS A 265 10.51 -13.45 -11.60
N VAL A 266 9.31 -13.31 -12.17
CA VAL A 266 8.60 -12.03 -12.30
C VAL A 266 7.24 -12.10 -11.60
N TYR A 267 6.96 -11.13 -10.74
CA TYR A 267 5.78 -11.09 -9.88
C TYR A 267 4.99 -9.79 -10.06
N LEU A 268 3.65 -9.87 -10.15
CA LEU A 268 2.79 -8.69 -10.30
C LEU A 268 2.10 -8.32 -8.98
N PHE A 269 2.49 -7.19 -8.40
CA PHE A 269 1.87 -6.64 -7.19
C PHE A 269 0.77 -5.63 -7.53
N ASN A 270 0.01 -5.21 -6.50
CA ASN A 270 -1.09 -4.24 -6.59
C ASN A 270 -2.20 -4.63 -7.59
N SER A 271 -2.33 -5.92 -7.90
CA SER A 271 -3.26 -6.43 -8.91
C SER A 271 -4.09 -7.58 -8.32
N PRO A 272 -5.10 -7.28 -7.49
CA PRO A 272 -5.83 -8.31 -6.78
C PRO A 272 -6.49 -9.32 -7.73
N GLY A 273 -6.35 -10.61 -7.41
CA GLY A 273 -6.84 -11.73 -8.20
C GLY A 273 -5.96 -12.15 -9.38
N THR A 274 -4.83 -11.49 -9.62
CA THR A 274 -3.86 -11.93 -10.65
C THR A 274 -3.19 -13.26 -10.27
N SER A 275 -2.96 -14.11 -11.26
CA SER A 275 -2.11 -15.30 -11.11
C SER A 275 -0.61 -14.98 -11.24
N CYS A 276 -0.25 -13.76 -11.67
CA CYS A 276 1.14 -13.34 -11.80
C CYS A 276 1.86 -13.15 -10.45
N LEU A 277 1.21 -13.43 -9.31
CA LEU A 277 1.86 -13.54 -7.99
C LEU A 277 2.36 -14.95 -7.69
N ASP A 278 1.90 -15.97 -8.42
CA ASP A 278 2.30 -17.35 -8.18
C ASP A 278 3.75 -17.58 -8.60
N THR A 279 4.47 -18.41 -7.84
CA THR A 279 5.80 -18.89 -8.25
C THR A 279 5.61 -20.09 -9.17
N ILE A 280 6.04 -19.96 -10.41
CA ILE A 280 5.95 -20.99 -11.45
C ILE A 280 7.37 -21.46 -11.77
N CYS A 281 7.56 -22.79 -11.85
CA CYS A 281 8.81 -23.36 -12.32
C CYS A 281 9.05 -22.96 -13.79
N PRO A 282 10.21 -22.38 -14.14
CA PRO A 282 10.49 -21.97 -15.52
C PRO A 282 10.59 -23.18 -16.47
N ASP A 283 11.06 -24.33 -15.98
CA ASP A 283 11.33 -25.51 -16.81
C ASP A 283 10.07 -26.31 -17.15
N CYS A 284 9.23 -26.61 -16.15
CA CYS A 284 8.08 -27.51 -16.33
C CYS A 284 6.72 -26.86 -16.07
N ARG A 285 6.69 -25.57 -15.69
CA ARG A 285 5.47 -24.79 -15.43
C ARG A 285 4.63 -25.24 -14.24
N GLU A 286 5.14 -26.16 -13.40
CA GLU A 286 4.51 -26.50 -12.12
C GLU A 286 4.43 -25.25 -11.22
N ILE A 287 3.30 -25.06 -10.54
CA ILE A 287 3.13 -24.00 -9.55
C ILE A 287 3.81 -24.44 -8.25
N LEU A 288 4.92 -23.79 -7.91
CA LEU A 288 5.71 -24.06 -6.70
C LEU A 288 5.15 -23.33 -5.48
N ALA A 289 4.52 -22.18 -5.68
CA ALA A 289 3.81 -21.47 -4.63
C ALA A 289 2.59 -20.75 -5.21
N ARG A 290 1.42 -20.95 -4.60
CA ARG A 290 0.25 -20.11 -4.86
C ARG A 290 0.23 -18.95 -3.90
N ARG A 291 0.02 -17.75 -4.40
CA ARG A 291 0.02 -16.53 -3.59
C ARG A 291 -1.28 -15.75 -3.72
N GLU A 292 -1.57 -15.03 -2.65
CA GLU A 292 -2.68 -14.09 -2.60
C GLU A 292 -2.15 -12.72 -2.24
N MET A 293 -2.75 -11.69 -2.82
CA MET A 293 -2.48 -10.32 -2.41
C MET A 293 -2.79 -10.13 -0.92
N PHE A 294 -1.91 -9.40 -0.23
CA PHE A 294 -2.04 -9.03 1.17
C PHE A 294 -1.83 -7.53 1.35
N GLY A 295 -2.74 -6.75 0.78
CA GLY A 295 -2.62 -5.29 0.70
C GLY A 295 -1.62 -4.83 -0.38
N PRO A 296 -1.48 -3.51 -0.60
CA PRO A 296 -0.52 -3.01 -1.58
C PRO A 296 0.92 -3.35 -1.15
N MET A 297 1.75 -3.76 -2.11
CA MET A 297 3.10 -4.36 -1.93
C MET A 297 3.22 -5.64 -1.10
N GLY A 298 2.12 -6.22 -0.60
CA GLY A 298 2.17 -7.46 0.18
C GLY A 298 1.56 -8.65 -0.59
N CYS A 299 2.11 -9.85 -0.42
CA CYS A 299 1.50 -11.08 -0.94
C CYS A 299 1.86 -12.30 -0.09
N ARG A 300 0.91 -13.19 0.22
CA ARG A 300 1.15 -14.37 1.07
C ARG A 300 1.08 -15.69 0.32
N PRO A 301 1.91 -16.67 0.68
CA PRO A 301 1.69 -18.05 0.24
C PRO A 301 0.39 -18.61 0.83
N VAL A 302 -0.47 -19.11 -0.05
CA VAL A 302 -1.58 -20.01 0.29
C VAL A 302 -1.09 -21.45 0.28
N SER A 303 -0.20 -21.78 -0.65
CA SER A 303 0.53 -23.04 -0.68
C SER A 303 1.97 -22.76 -1.11
N PHE A 304 2.90 -23.58 -0.63
CA PHE A 304 4.32 -23.45 -0.94
C PHE A 304 4.94 -24.85 -0.91
N ASN A 305 5.72 -25.21 -1.92
CA ASN A 305 6.45 -26.47 -1.97
C ASN A 305 7.57 -26.45 -0.92
N GLU A 306 7.47 -27.37 0.05
CA GLU A 306 8.24 -27.36 1.30
C GLU A 306 9.76 -27.40 1.13
N ASN A 307 10.27 -27.85 -0.02
CA ASN A 307 11.70 -27.99 -0.27
C ASN A 307 12.28 -26.93 -1.22
N GLY A 308 11.47 -25.98 -1.70
CA GLY A 308 11.91 -25.02 -2.74
C GLY A 308 12.34 -25.67 -4.07
N SER A 309 12.13 -26.99 -4.19
CA SER A 309 12.57 -27.83 -5.30
C SER A 309 11.37 -28.27 -6.13
N CYS A 310 11.42 -28.04 -7.43
CA CYS A 310 10.43 -28.57 -8.36
C CYS A 310 10.66 -30.07 -8.61
N ARG A 311 9.61 -30.81 -8.98
CA ARG A 311 9.70 -32.23 -9.36
C ARG A 311 10.59 -32.47 -10.57
N CYS A 312 10.78 -31.47 -11.43
CA CYS A 312 11.67 -31.56 -12.59
C CYS A 312 13.16 -31.35 -12.24
N GLY A 313 13.48 -31.00 -10.99
CA GLY A 313 14.84 -30.75 -10.52
C GLY A 313 15.19 -29.27 -10.35
N TYR A 314 14.41 -28.35 -10.92
CA TYR A 314 14.61 -26.91 -10.76
C TYR A 314 14.65 -26.50 -9.28
N GLN A 315 15.65 -25.71 -8.91
CA GLN A 315 15.81 -25.15 -7.58
C GLN A 315 15.41 -23.69 -7.59
N LEU A 316 14.43 -23.32 -6.76
CA LEU A 316 14.03 -21.93 -6.61
C LEU A 316 15.14 -21.15 -5.86
N PRO A 317 15.56 -19.97 -6.33
CA PRO A 317 16.60 -19.17 -5.68
C PRO A 317 16.05 -18.53 -4.40
N LEU A 318 15.96 -19.32 -3.34
CA LEU A 318 15.48 -18.91 -2.03
C LEU A 318 16.64 -18.58 -1.09
N THR A 319 16.39 -17.66 -0.17
CA THR A 319 17.24 -17.47 1.02
C THR A 319 16.46 -17.70 2.30
N GLY A 320 17.15 -18.15 3.34
CA GLY A 320 16.55 -18.42 4.65
C GLY A 320 15.75 -19.73 4.71
N GLN A 321 15.20 -20.00 5.90
CA GLN A 321 14.40 -21.19 6.15
C GLN A 321 12.93 -20.92 5.80
N ILE A 322 12.26 -21.91 5.20
CA ILE A 322 10.81 -21.88 4.99
C ILE A 322 10.15 -22.20 6.33
N SER A 323 9.40 -21.25 6.89
CA SER A 323 8.70 -21.47 8.16
C SER A 323 7.49 -22.39 7.98
N HIS A 324 7.33 -23.35 8.91
CA HIS A 324 6.18 -24.27 8.90
C HIS A 324 4.90 -23.58 9.38
N GLU A 325 5.02 -22.71 10.38
CA GLU A 325 3.94 -21.90 10.91
C GLU A 325 3.83 -20.60 10.13
N ARG A 326 2.60 -20.21 9.80
CA ARG A 326 2.30 -18.92 9.19
C ARG A 326 1.80 -17.99 10.28
N TYR A 327 2.44 -16.83 10.41
CA TYR A 327 1.92 -15.76 11.25
C TYR A 327 0.77 -15.03 10.54
N GLU A 328 -0.34 -14.86 11.24
CA GLU A 328 -1.45 -14.01 10.82
C GLU A 328 -1.54 -12.84 11.79
N GLU A 329 -1.24 -11.65 11.30
CA GLU A 329 -1.36 -10.38 12.01
C GLU A 329 -2.81 -10.19 12.46
N GLU A 330 -2.97 -9.75 13.71
CA GLU A 330 -4.27 -9.31 14.23
C GLU A 330 -4.62 -7.95 13.61
N GLY A 331 -5.42 -7.97 12.55
CA GLY A 331 -5.55 -6.80 11.68
C GLY A 331 -4.33 -6.65 10.77
N MET A 332 -4.45 -6.03 9.59
CA MET A 332 -3.26 -5.85 8.72
C MET A 332 -2.43 -4.65 9.23
N ASP A 333 -1.55 -4.89 10.18
CA ASP A 333 -0.67 -3.85 10.75
C ASP A 333 0.61 -3.59 9.94
N GLY A 334 0.89 -4.40 8.92
CA GLY A 334 2.02 -4.18 8.01
C GLY A 334 1.65 -3.50 6.69
N GLY A 335 2.68 -3.04 5.97
CA GLY A 335 2.54 -2.36 4.68
C GLY A 335 1.97 -0.93 4.81
N TYR A 336 1.03 -0.56 3.94
CA TYR A 336 0.52 0.82 3.83
C TYR A 336 -0.68 1.17 4.71
N ARG A 337 -1.29 0.21 5.43
CA ARG A 337 -2.45 0.50 6.29
C ARG A 337 -2.24 1.65 7.28
N PRO A 338 -1.06 1.79 7.92
CA PRO A 338 -0.71 2.98 8.69
C PRO A 338 -0.88 4.25 7.86
N THR A 339 -0.20 4.35 6.72
CA THR A 339 -0.27 5.55 5.86
C THR A 339 -1.70 5.88 5.42
N ARG A 340 -2.54 4.86 5.13
CA ARG A 340 -3.94 5.07 4.76
C ARG A 340 -4.81 5.56 5.91
N ALA A 341 -4.60 5.06 7.14
CA ALA A 341 -5.29 5.58 8.32
C ALA A 341 -4.93 7.03 8.61
N LEU A 342 -3.64 7.39 8.41
CA LEU A 342 -3.18 8.77 8.54
C LEU A 342 -3.80 9.68 7.47
N GLU A 343 -3.84 9.23 6.21
CA GLU A 343 -4.52 9.96 5.14
C GLU A 343 -6.02 10.11 5.37
N PHE A 344 -6.68 9.10 5.96
CA PHE A 344 -8.09 9.19 6.32
C PHE A 344 -8.35 10.36 7.28
N ILE A 345 -7.57 10.47 8.36
CA ILE A 345 -7.66 11.58 9.31
C ILE A 345 -7.47 12.90 8.57
N GLN A 346 -6.44 12.98 7.73
CA GLN A 346 -6.13 14.20 6.99
C GLN A 346 -7.20 14.56 5.94
N GLY A 347 -7.87 13.58 5.35
CA GLY A 347 -9.04 13.77 4.49
C GLY A 347 -10.22 14.38 5.22
N VAL A 348 -10.48 13.96 6.47
CA VAL A 348 -11.48 14.61 7.33
C VAL A 348 -11.08 16.05 7.64
N VAL A 349 -9.83 16.28 8.06
CA VAL A 349 -9.29 17.63 8.34
C VAL A 349 -9.46 18.57 7.14
N SER A 350 -9.27 18.07 5.92
CA SER A 350 -9.44 18.84 4.68
C SER A 350 -10.90 19.28 4.49
N CYS A 351 -11.88 18.40 4.73
CA CYS A 351 -13.31 18.76 4.69
C CYS A 351 -13.72 19.78 5.77
N LEU A 352 -12.94 19.91 6.84
CA LEU A 352 -13.17 20.90 7.89
C LEU A 352 -12.60 22.28 7.55
N GLY A 353 -12.01 22.44 6.36
CA GLY A 353 -11.42 23.71 5.89
C GLY A 353 -10.11 24.06 6.59
N VAL A 354 -9.36 23.06 7.07
CA VAL A 354 -8.03 23.26 7.66
C VAL A 354 -6.97 23.00 6.59
N ASP A 355 -6.31 24.08 6.16
CA ASP A 355 -5.27 24.04 5.11
C ASP A 355 -3.85 23.78 5.65
N ASP A 356 -3.71 23.61 6.98
CA ASP A 356 -2.43 23.37 7.64
C ASP A 356 -2.01 21.88 7.54
N PRO A 357 -0.97 21.54 6.75
CA PRO A 357 -0.51 20.17 6.60
C PRO A 357 0.15 19.60 7.87
N THR A 358 0.46 20.45 8.86
CA THR A 358 1.08 20.04 10.14
C THR A 358 0.05 19.62 11.19
N CYS A 359 -1.23 19.94 10.98
CA CYS A 359 -2.31 19.64 11.90
C CYS A 359 -2.58 18.13 12.04
N ALA A 360 -2.61 17.39 10.92
CA ALA A 360 -2.83 15.95 10.92
C ALA A 360 -1.73 15.15 11.65
N PRO A 361 -0.42 15.44 11.47
CA PRO A 361 0.64 14.84 12.27
C PRO A 361 0.46 14.96 13.79
N GLY A 362 -0.05 16.10 14.29
CA GLY A 362 -0.35 16.28 15.71
C GLY A 362 -1.47 15.37 16.22
N LEU A 363 -2.49 15.13 15.39
CA LEU A 363 -3.59 14.19 15.68
C LEU A 363 -3.10 12.75 15.76
N TRP A 364 -2.16 12.37 14.89
CA TRP A 364 -1.64 11.01 14.84
C TRP A 364 -1.00 10.59 16.17
N ARG A 365 -0.37 11.51 16.89
CA ARG A 365 0.17 11.24 18.23
C ARG A 365 -0.94 10.82 19.21
N SER A 366 -2.08 11.52 19.20
CA SER A 366 -3.23 11.20 20.06
C SER A 366 -3.82 9.84 19.70
N PHE A 367 -4.06 9.58 18.40
CA PHE A 367 -4.62 8.30 17.95
C PHE A 367 -3.66 7.11 18.16
N LEU A 368 -2.34 7.31 18.00
CA LEU A 368 -1.36 6.28 18.28
C LEU A 368 -1.25 5.98 19.78
N ALA A 369 -1.48 6.97 20.65
CA ALA A 369 -1.43 6.83 22.11
C ALA A 369 -2.62 6.05 22.69
N GLU A 370 -3.83 6.19 22.14
CA GLU A 370 -5.08 5.62 22.67
C GLU A 370 -5.50 4.32 21.97
N GLY A 371 -4.60 3.35 21.84
CA GLY A 371 -4.90 2.01 21.29
C GLY A 371 -4.51 1.79 19.83
N GLY A 372 -3.82 2.75 19.19
CA GLY A 372 -3.11 2.55 17.93
C GLY A 372 -3.96 2.67 16.65
N ILE A 373 -3.35 2.37 15.51
CA ILE A 373 -3.96 2.42 14.16
C ILE A 373 -5.17 1.47 14.01
N ASN A 374 -5.21 0.39 14.80
CA ASN A 374 -6.28 -0.61 14.76
C ASN A 374 -7.64 -0.05 15.19
N SER A 375 -7.68 0.83 16.18
CA SER A 375 -8.93 1.45 16.63
C SER A 375 -9.59 2.28 15.52
N ILE A 376 -8.79 2.96 14.69
CA ILE A 376 -9.29 3.73 13.54
C ILE A 376 -9.85 2.79 12.48
N HIS A 377 -9.09 1.75 12.09
CA HIS A 377 -9.50 0.85 11.01
C HIS A 377 -10.82 0.13 11.28
N GLU A 378 -11.09 -0.24 12.53
CA GLU A 378 -12.35 -0.84 12.94
C GLU A 378 -13.50 0.16 12.91
N ARG A 379 -13.28 1.37 13.44
CA ARG A 379 -14.30 2.43 13.49
C ARG A 379 -14.69 2.95 12.10
N ILE A 380 -13.79 2.94 11.12
CA ILE A 380 -14.13 3.35 9.74
C ILE A 380 -14.92 2.29 8.95
N GLN A 381 -15.13 1.07 9.48
CA GLN A 381 -15.90 0.04 8.76
C GLN A 381 -17.43 0.24 8.81
N LYS A 382 -17.95 1.15 9.63
CA LYS A 382 -19.41 1.40 9.75
C LYS A 382 -19.72 2.89 9.59
N ILE A 383 -20.85 3.19 8.95
CA ILE A 383 -21.32 4.58 8.73
C ILE A 383 -21.53 5.31 10.06
N SER A 384 -22.12 4.65 11.07
CA SER A 384 -22.41 5.31 12.35
C SER A 384 -21.14 5.75 13.08
N SER A 385 -20.13 4.88 13.18
CA SER A 385 -18.86 5.18 13.84
C SER A 385 -17.97 6.12 13.03
N TYR A 386 -18.25 6.30 11.74
CA TYR A 386 -17.63 7.34 10.92
C TYR A 386 -17.89 8.74 11.48
N TYR A 387 -19.13 9.01 11.92
CA TYR A 387 -19.52 10.31 12.49
C TYR A 387 -18.80 10.61 13.81
N ASP A 388 -18.53 9.58 14.62
CA ASP A 388 -17.79 9.72 15.87
C ASP A 388 -16.36 10.19 15.61
N ILE A 389 -15.70 9.64 14.56
CA ILE A 389 -14.34 10.08 14.20
C ILE A 389 -14.34 11.51 13.66
N ILE A 390 -15.33 11.91 12.85
CA ILE A 390 -15.44 13.31 12.40
C ILE A 390 -15.55 14.24 13.61
N THR A 391 -16.38 13.90 14.59
CA THR A 391 -16.56 14.69 15.83
C THR A 391 -15.25 14.82 16.60
N GLU A 392 -14.53 13.72 16.78
CA GLU A 392 -13.24 13.68 17.47
C GLU A 392 -12.18 14.52 16.76
N VAL A 393 -12.00 14.33 15.45
CA VAL A 393 -11.06 15.10 14.63
C VAL A 393 -11.41 16.59 14.65
N ALA A 394 -12.68 16.94 14.49
CA ALA A 394 -13.15 18.32 14.54
C ALA A 394 -12.91 18.98 15.90
N GLY A 395 -13.01 18.22 16.99
CA GLY A 395 -12.68 18.69 18.33
C GLY A 395 -11.19 18.97 18.51
N LEU A 396 -10.33 18.10 17.98
CA LEU A 396 -8.87 18.23 18.12
C LEU A 396 -8.27 19.35 17.27
N VAL A 397 -8.93 19.75 16.18
CA VAL A 397 -8.48 20.85 15.29
C VAL A 397 -9.24 22.15 15.48
N ASP A 398 -10.03 22.25 16.55
CA ASP A 398 -10.86 23.44 16.89
C ASP A 398 -11.79 23.88 15.73
N ARG A 399 -12.52 22.91 15.18
CA ARG A 399 -13.47 23.07 14.07
C ARG A 399 -14.79 22.33 14.31
N ARG A 400 -15.28 22.32 15.56
CA ARG A 400 -16.49 21.57 15.96
C ARG A 400 -17.72 21.87 15.10
N GLU A 401 -18.03 23.15 14.87
CA GLU A 401 -19.17 23.55 14.04
C GLU A 401 -19.08 23.02 12.59
N LYS A 402 -17.87 22.99 12.02
CA LYS A 402 -17.62 22.42 10.69
C LYS A 402 -17.78 20.90 10.67
N GLY A 403 -17.39 20.23 11.76
CA GLY A 403 -17.63 18.79 11.95
C GLY A 403 -19.13 18.48 12.00
N GLU A 404 -19.90 19.25 12.76
CA GLU A 404 -21.36 19.13 12.84
C GLU A 404 -22.03 19.39 11.49
N GLU A 405 -21.57 20.41 10.76
CA GLU A 405 -22.03 20.70 9.39
C GLU A 405 -21.80 19.50 8.46
N LEU A 406 -20.58 18.93 8.46
CA LEU A 406 -20.25 17.77 7.63
C LEU A 406 -21.14 16.56 7.97
N ILE A 407 -21.29 16.24 9.25
CA ILE A 407 -22.10 15.12 9.73
C ILE A 407 -23.57 15.30 9.32
N LEU A 408 -24.11 16.51 9.45
CA LEU A 408 -25.49 16.81 9.06
C LEU A 408 -25.73 16.51 7.58
N VAL A 409 -24.85 16.99 6.69
CA VAL A 409 -24.97 16.74 5.25
C VAL A 409 -24.89 15.25 4.92
N LEU A 410 -23.94 14.53 5.53
CA LEU A 410 -23.80 13.08 5.31
C LEU A 410 -25.06 12.31 5.75
N LYS A 411 -25.65 12.70 6.89
CA LYS A 411 -26.90 12.11 7.38
C LYS A 411 -28.07 12.41 6.46
N GLU A 412 -28.28 13.67 6.07
CA GLU A 412 -29.38 14.07 5.17
C GLU A 412 -29.33 13.31 3.83
N MET A 413 -28.13 13.18 3.24
CA MET A 413 -27.94 12.43 2.00
C MET A 413 -28.18 10.92 2.22
N THR A 414 -27.77 10.36 3.35
CA THR A 414 -28.03 8.96 3.71
C THR A 414 -29.52 8.70 3.91
N ASP A 415 -30.22 9.59 4.60
CA ASP A 415 -31.66 9.51 4.86
C ASP A 415 -32.47 9.62 3.56
N ARG A 416 -32.04 10.50 2.64
CA ARG A 416 -32.62 10.60 1.30
C ARG A 416 -32.50 9.28 0.52
N VAL A 417 -31.33 8.63 0.57
CA VAL A 417 -31.11 7.33 -0.08
C VAL A 417 -31.99 6.26 0.56
N THR A 418 -31.91 6.09 1.87
CA THR A 418 -32.65 5.03 2.58
C THR A 418 -34.17 5.17 2.45
N THR A 419 -34.69 6.40 2.46
CA THR A 419 -36.09 6.69 2.20
C THR A 419 -36.49 6.30 0.78
N ALA A 420 -35.69 6.68 -0.22
CA ALA A 420 -35.97 6.40 -1.62
C ALA A 420 -36.01 4.90 -1.92
N VAL A 421 -35.06 4.13 -1.39
CA VAL A 421 -34.95 2.67 -1.66
C VAL A 421 -35.83 1.83 -0.73
N SER A 422 -36.58 2.45 0.19
CA SER A 422 -37.46 1.75 1.10
C SER A 422 -38.48 0.88 0.34
N GLY A 423 -38.62 -0.38 0.77
CA GLY A 423 -39.48 -1.38 0.13
C GLY A 423 -39.10 -1.74 -1.31
N ALA A 424 -37.92 -1.35 -1.82
CA ALA A 424 -37.44 -1.82 -3.12
C ALA A 424 -37.00 -3.29 -3.06
N GLU A 425 -37.11 -3.98 -4.21
CA GLU A 425 -36.51 -5.31 -4.37
C GLU A 425 -34.99 -5.19 -4.32
N LYS A 426 -34.32 -6.04 -3.54
CA LYS A 426 -32.88 -5.91 -3.31
C LYS A 426 -32.08 -6.79 -4.28
N PRO A 427 -31.43 -6.23 -5.32
CA PRO A 427 -30.60 -7.04 -6.21
C PRO A 427 -29.41 -7.65 -5.46
N ARG A 428 -28.93 -8.81 -5.91
CA ARG A 428 -27.75 -9.46 -5.38
C ARG A 428 -26.50 -8.74 -5.90
N VAL A 429 -25.66 -8.24 -5.01
CA VAL A 429 -24.49 -7.43 -5.37
C VAL A 429 -23.21 -8.08 -4.85
N LEU A 430 -22.26 -8.33 -5.73
CA LEU A 430 -20.90 -8.75 -5.38
C LEU A 430 -19.97 -7.55 -5.44
N TYR A 431 -19.26 -7.27 -4.35
CA TYR A 431 -18.25 -6.21 -4.29
C TYR A 431 -16.84 -6.77 -4.33
N THR A 432 -16.00 -6.25 -5.22
CA THR A 432 -14.68 -6.81 -5.56
C THR A 432 -13.60 -5.73 -5.61
N MET A 433 -12.34 -6.16 -5.57
CA MET A 433 -11.17 -5.31 -5.84
C MET A 433 -10.36 -5.97 -6.94
N GLY A 434 -10.00 -5.26 -8.01
CA GLY A 434 -9.31 -5.84 -9.14
C GLY A 434 -10.17 -6.87 -9.88
N TYR A 435 -9.63 -8.08 -10.09
CA TYR A 435 -10.41 -9.16 -10.71
C TYR A 435 -11.54 -9.65 -9.80
N PRO A 436 -12.68 -10.08 -10.38
CA PRO A 436 -13.88 -10.39 -9.60
C PRO A 436 -13.76 -11.63 -8.70
N VAL A 437 -12.74 -12.47 -8.91
CA VAL A 437 -12.37 -13.57 -8.01
C VAL A 437 -11.68 -13.09 -6.73
N PHE A 438 -11.20 -11.85 -6.68
CA PHE A 438 -10.73 -11.23 -5.45
C PHE A 438 -11.87 -10.40 -4.85
N SER A 439 -12.62 -11.02 -3.94
CA SER A 439 -13.84 -10.47 -3.37
C SER A 439 -13.61 -9.88 -1.98
N LEU A 440 -14.31 -8.79 -1.66
CA LEU A 440 -14.26 -8.20 -0.32
C LEU A 440 -14.88 -9.13 0.72
N ASN A 441 -14.33 -9.12 1.94
CA ASN A 441 -14.96 -9.82 3.07
C ASN A 441 -16.29 -9.13 3.45
N GLY A 442 -17.25 -9.89 3.96
CA GLY A 442 -18.60 -9.38 4.20
C GLY A 442 -18.69 -8.22 5.20
N GLY A 443 -17.76 -8.12 6.16
CA GLY A 443 -17.74 -7.08 7.20
C GLY A 443 -17.23 -5.69 6.75
N ARG A 444 -16.94 -5.52 5.47
CA ARG A 444 -16.31 -4.31 4.93
C ARG A 444 -17.32 -3.17 4.71
N PHE A 445 -16.82 -1.93 4.82
CA PHE A 445 -17.62 -0.70 4.66
C PHE A 445 -18.42 -0.65 3.35
N GLU A 446 -17.81 -1.11 2.26
CA GLU A 446 -18.40 -1.18 0.92
C GLU A 446 -19.69 -2.03 0.90
N ASN A 447 -19.74 -3.11 1.70
CA ASN A 447 -20.95 -3.95 1.83
C ASN A 447 -22.05 -3.24 2.63
N HIS A 448 -21.68 -2.38 3.59
CA HIS A 448 -22.65 -1.53 4.25
C HIS A 448 -23.23 -0.49 3.29
N LEU A 449 -22.43 0.08 2.38
CA LEU A 449 -22.94 0.97 1.33
C LEU A 449 -23.95 0.26 0.42
N VAL A 450 -23.67 -0.99 0.03
CA VAL A 450 -24.62 -1.80 -0.76
C VAL A 450 -25.94 -1.99 -0.01
N GLU A 451 -25.89 -2.37 1.27
CA GLU A 451 -27.10 -2.56 2.09
C GLU A 451 -27.92 -1.28 2.21
N THR A 452 -27.25 -0.15 2.51
CA THR A 452 -27.88 1.17 2.62
C THR A 452 -28.44 1.65 1.28
N ALA A 453 -27.81 1.29 0.16
CA ALA A 453 -28.30 1.56 -1.19
C ALA A 453 -29.47 0.66 -1.63
N GLY A 454 -29.97 -0.21 -0.75
CA GLY A 454 -31.08 -1.12 -1.06
C GLY A 454 -30.66 -2.34 -1.89
N GLY A 455 -29.39 -2.74 -1.85
CA GLY A 455 -28.89 -4.00 -2.41
C GLY A 455 -28.76 -5.11 -1.36
N ASN A 456 -28.45 -6.32 -1.81
CA ASN A 456 -28.12 -7.48 -0.98
C ASN A 456 -26.65 -7.90 -1.23
N PRO A 457 -25.70 -7.58 -0.34
CA PRO A 457 -24.28 -7.89 -0.55
C PRO A 457 -24.03 -9.40 -0.37
N VAL A 458 -23.83 -10.12 -1.47
CA VAL A 458 -23.58 -11.57 -1.42
C VAL A 458 -22.22 -11.89 -0.80
N ASN A 459 -21.32 -10.91 -0.67
CA ASN A 459 -20.09 -11.02 0.12
C ASN A 459 -20.33 -11.47 1.56
N ARG A 460 -21.52 -11.24 2.15
CA ARG A 460 -21.88 -11.73 3.49
C ARG A 460 -21.91 -13.26 3.59
N MET A 461 -22.00 -13.97 2.45
CA MET A 461 -21.92 -15.42 2.38
C MET A 461 -20.47 -15.94 2.51
N ILE A 462 -19.47 -15.07 2.32
CA ILE A 462 -18.06 -15.38 2.52
C ILE A 462 -17.77 -15.37 4.02
N LYS A 463 -17.53 -16.55 4.61
CA LYS A 463 -17.32 -16.72 6.05
C LYS A 463 -15.86 -16.51 6.51
N ARG A 464 -14.97 -16.09 5.62
CA ARG A 464 -13.55 -15.85 5.95
C ARG A 464 -13.40 -14.47 6.62
N THR A 465 -12.50 -14.35 7.58
CA THR A 465 -12.26 -13.13 8.38
C THR A 465 -10.82 -12.60 8.19
N GLY A 466 -10.52 -11.40 8.72
CA GLY A 466 -9.18 -10.80 8.71
C GLY A 466 -8.93 -9.80 7.57
N LYS A 467 -8.55 -10.29 6.38
CA LYS A 467 -8.12 -9.44 5.24
C LYS A 467 -9.26 -8.56 4.69
N PRO A 468 -8.99 -7.44 3.98
CA PRO A 468 -10.03 -6.67 3.28
C PRO A 468 -10.75 -7.48 2.21
N GLY A 469 -10.00 -8.31 1.48
CA GLY A 469 -10.52 -9.20 0.46
C GLY A 469 -9.73 -10.49 0.40
N ILE A 470 -10.27 -11.44 -0.35
CA ILE A 470 -9.83 -12.82 -0.44
C ILE A 470 -10.00 -13.34 -1.87
N ASN A 471 -9.22 -14.34 -2.25
CA ASN A 471 -9.57 -15.11 -3.43
C ASN A 471 -10.73 -16.05 -3.10
N ILE A 472 -11.72 -16.08 -3.97
CA ILE A 472 -12.80 -17.08 -3.97
C ILE A 472 -12.61 -18.03 -5.15
N THR A 473 -13.04 -19.27 -4.96
CA THR A 473 -13.01 -20.30 -6.00
C THR A 473 -14.03 -19.99 -7.09
N ARG A 474 -13.90 -20.63 -8.26
CA ARG A 474 -14.89 -20.53 -9.35
C ARG A 474 -16.27 -20.98 -8.85
N GLU A 475 -16.32 -22.04 -8.07
CA GLU A 475 -17.54 -22.63 -7.53
C GLU A 475 -18.22 -21.65 -6.56
N GLU A 476 -17.44 -21.02 -5.68
CA GLU A 476 -17.94 -19.97 -4.80
C GLU A 476 -18.47 -18.78 -5.59
N PHE A 477 -17.72 -18.29 -6.58
CA PHE A 477 -18.15 -17.18 -7.44
C PHE A 477 -19.50 -17.46 -8.09
N LYS A 478 -19.68 -18.65 -8.69
CA LYS A 478 -20.95 -19.05 -9.31
C LYS A 478 -22.08 -19.18 -8.28
N LEU A 479 -21.80 -19.71 -7.09
CA LEU A 479 -22.78 -19.82 -6.00
C LEU A 479 -23.27 -18.46 -5.51
N LEU A 480 -22.40 -17.45 -5.49
CA LEU A 480 -22.77 -16.08 -5.14
C LEU A 480 -23.78 -15.48 -6.13
N ASN A 481 -23.84 -15.96 -7.38
CA ASN A 481 -24.85 -15.64 -8.39
C ASN A 481 -25.34 -14.17 -8.36
N PRO A 482 -24.45 -13.18 -8.53
CA PRO A 482 -24.80 -11.77 -8.41
C PRO A 482 -25.58 -11.22 -9.61
N ASP A 483 -26.50 -10.30 -9.35
CA ASP A 483 -27.16 -9.45 -10.35
C ASP A 483 -26.29 -8.25 -10.76
N TRP A 484 -25.44 -7.78 -9.83
CA TRP A 484 -24.49 -6.70 -10.05
C TRP A 484 -23.10 -7.05 -9.52
N ILE A 485 -22.05 -6.68 -10.24
CA ILE A 485 -20.67 -6.68 -9.74
C ILE A 485 -20.21 -5.23 -9.60
N CYS A 486 -19.85 -4.82 -8.39
CA CYS A 486 -19.22 -3.54 -8.11
C CYS A 486 -17.70 -3.73 -7.93
N ILE A 487 -16.93 -2.90 -8.61
CA ILE A 487 -15.46 -2.90 -8.56
C ILE A 487 -15.03 -1.67 -7.78
N SER A 488 -14.24 -1.88 -6.73
CA SER A 488 -13.80 -0.80 -5.85
C SER A 488 -12.98 0.28 -6.57
N GLY A 489 -13.19 1.51 -6.15
CA GLY A 489 -12.42 2.70 -6.52
C GLY A 489 -11.05 2.77 -5.83
N LEU A 490 -10.64 1.79 -5.02
CA LEU A 490 -9.29 1.68 -4.46
C LEU A 490 -8.36 0.78 -5.29
N PHE A 491 -8.86 -0.34 -5.79
CA PHE A 491 -8.17 -1.20 -6.76
C PHE A 491 -9.14 -1.48 -7.89
N SER A 492 -9.13 -0.59 -8.90
CA SER A 492 -10.07 -0.70 -10.00
C SER A 492 -9.59 -1.67 -11.07
N LEU A 493 -10.56 -2.11 -11.86
CA LEU A 493 -10.38 -2.88 -13.08
C LEU A 493 -11.43 -2.33 -14.05
N PRO A 494 -11.08 -1.94 -15.29
CA PRO A 494 -12.07 -1.53 -16.27
C PRO A 494 -13.16 -2.58 -16.44
N LYS A 495 -14.39 -2.15 -16.61
CA LYS A 495 -15.59 -2.98 -16.76
C LYS A 495 -15.38 -4.01 -17.86
N GLU A 496 -14.84 -3.59 -19.00
CA GLU A 496 -14.58 -4.45 -20.14
C GLU A 496 -13.57 -5.53 -19.78
N ALA A 497 -12.54 -5.21 -19.00
CA ALA A 497 -11.56 -6.17 -18.51
C ALA A 497 -12.15 -7.15 -17.49
N CYS A 498 -13.07 -6.69 -16.62
CA CYS A 498 -13.81 -7.56 -15.70
C CYS A 498 -14.69 -8.56 -16.46
N VAL A 499 -15.47 -8.08 -17.43
CA VAL A 499 -16.32 -8.93 -18.28
C VAL A 499 -15.47 -9.91 -19.08
N ALA A 500 -14.39 -9.45 -19.72
CA ALA A 500 -13.48 -10.30 -20.48
C ALA A 500 -12.83 -11.38 -19.60
N TYR A 501 -12.41 -11.03 -18.39
CA TYR A 501 -11.89 -11.98 -17.42
C TYR A 501 -12.93 -13.05 -17.06
N CYS A 502 -14.16 -12.65 -16.75
CA CYS A 502 -15.23 -13.60 -16.43
C CYS A 502 -15.54 -14.54 -17.59
N VAL A 503 -15.65 -14.03 -18.82
CA VAL A 503 -15.90 -14.84 -20.01
C VAL A 503 -14.75 -15.82 -20.26
N LYS A 504 -13.49 -15.34 -20.24
CA LYS A 504 -12.30 -16.17 -20.40
C LYS A 504 -12.23 -17.31 -19.37
N ASN A 505 -12.72 -17.05 -18.16
CA ASN A 505 -12.68 -17.99 -17.05
C ASN A 505 -14.04 -18.65 -16.76
N ASP A 506 -14.98 -18.69 -17.71
CA ASP A 506 -16.30 -19.35 -17.55
C ASP A 506 -17.00 -18.98 -16.22
N LEU A 507 -16.96 -17.70 -15.85
CA LEU A 507 -17.59 -17.13 -14.66
C LEU A 507 -18.89 -16.41 -15.04
N ILE A 508 -19.77 -17.12 -15.74
CA ILE A 508 -21.03 -16.56 -16.25
C ILE A 508 -22.08 -16.57 -15.14
N VAL A 509 -22.55 -15.37 -14.79
CA VAL A 509 -23.56 -15.07 -13.77
C VAL A 509 -24.47 -13.94 -14.31
N PRO A 510 -25.65 -13.68 -13.73
CA PRO A 510 -26.59 -12.68 -14.25
C PRO A 510 -25.97 -11.30 -14.48
N ALA A 511 -25.06 -10.87 -13.60
CA ALA A 511 -24.32 -9.62 -13.77
C ALA A 511 -23.50 -9.56 -15.08
N ILE A 512 -22.91 -10.67 -15.50
CA ILE A 512 -22.11 -10.75 -16.74
C ILE A 512 -23.02 -10.85 -17.97
N GLU A 513 -24.09 -11.65 -17.89
CA GLU A 513 -25.07 -11.81 -18.98
C GLU A 513 -25.76 -10.49 -19.33
N LYS A 514 -26.08 -9.68 -18.30
CA LYS A 514 -26.75 -8.38 -18.46
C LYS A 514 -25.79 -7.21 -18.60
N ASN A 515 -24.47 -7.46 -18.56
CA ASN A 515 -23.43 -6.43 -18.54
C ASN A 515 -23.60 -5.41 -17.38
N SER A 516 -24.08 -5.89 -16.24
CA SER A 516 -24.34 -5.17 -14.99
C SER A 516 -23.10 -5.16 -14.09
N VAL A 517 -22.06 -4.48 -14.57
CA VAL A 517 -20.81 -4.22 -13.84
C VAL A 517 -20.67 -2.71 -13.63
N LEU A 518 -20.39 -2.31 -12.40
CA LEU A 518 -20.20 -0.92 -11.99
C LEU A 518 -18.76 -0.71 -11.50
N GLU A 519 -18.06 0.22 -12.12
CA GLU A 519 -16.79 0.74 -11.61
C GLU A 519 -17.06 1.92 -10.67
N MET A 520 -16.53 1.84 -9.46
CA MET A 520 -16.66 2.93 -8.50
C MET A 520 -15.62 4.01 -8.75
N PRO A 521 -16.01 5.30 -8.73
CA PRO A 521 -15.05 6.40 -8.72
C PRO A 521 -14.11 6.31 -7.52
N ALA A 522 -12.87 6.77 -7.68
CA ALA A 522 -11.91 6.69 -6.57
C ALA A 522 -12.37 7.47 -5.35
N SER A 523 -12.09 6.89 -4.18
CA SER A 523 -12.42 7.43 -2.87
C SER A 523 -13.92 7.62 -2.60
N TRP A 524 -14.81 7.10 -3.47
CA TRP A 524 -16.26 7.15 -3.28
C TRP A 524 -16.82 5.91 -2.58
N ASP A 525 -16.00 4.93 -2.28
CA ASP A 525 -16.41 3.67 -1.66
C ASP A 525 -15.72 3.39 -0.32
N PHE A 526 -14.61 4.08 -0.02
CA PHE A 526 -13.87 3.89 1.22
C PHE A 526 -12.97 5.09 1.58
N GLY A 527 -12.76 5.32 2.88
CA GLY A 527 -11.66 6.14 3.40
C GLY A 527 -11.77 7.66 3.25
N SER A 528 -12.83 8.19 2.63
CA SER A 528 -13.06 9.63 2.49
C SER A 528 -14.53 9.97 2.68
N PRO A 529 -14.91 11.16 3.21
CA PRO A 529 -16.31 11.56 3.34
C PRO A 529 -17.09 11.55 2.00
N ARG A 530 -16.36 11.53 0.87
CA ARG A 530 -16.90 11.29 -0.48
C ARG A 530 -17.64 9.98 -0.64
N TRP A 531 -17.53 9.04 0.31
CA TRP A 531 -18.30 7.79 0.29
C TRP A 531 -19.82 8.01 0.12
N ILE A 532 -20.33 9.15 0.58
CA ILE A 532 -21.73 9.51 0.44
C ILE A 532 -22.16 9.63 -1.03
N LEU A 533 -21.28 10.08 -1.91
CA LEU A 533 -21.52 10.16 -3.35
C LEU A 533 -21.55 8.75 -3.95
N GLY A 534 -20.69 7.84 -3.49
CA GLY A 534 -20.76 6.43 -3.90
C GLY A 534 -22.03 5.74 -3.42
N LEU A 535 -22.52 6.04 -2.21
CA LEU A 535 -23.82 5.56 -1.74
C LEU A 535 -24.95 5.98 -2.69
N MET A 536 -24.97 7.26 -3.08
CA MET A 536 -25.95 7.77 -4.04
C MET A 536 -25.78 7.13 -5.42
N LEU A 537 -24.56 6.90 -5.90
CA LEU A 537 -24.31 6.23 -7.17
C LEU A 537 -24.83 4.78 -7.16
N LEU A 538 -24.56 4.04 -6.08
CA LEU A 538 -25.05 2.65 -5.91
C LEU A 538 -26.58 2.61 -5.93
N ALA A 539 -27.24 3.46 -5.15
CA ALA A 539 -28.70 3.49 -5.10
C ALA A 539 -29.33 3.89 -6.45
N LYS A 540 -28.75 4.86 -7.17
CA LYS A 540 -29.17 5.18 -8.56
C LYS A 540 -28.97 4.01 -9.51
N THR A 541 -27.88 3.28 -9.36
CA THR A 541 -27.55 2.15 -10.24
C THR A 541 -28.52 0.98 -10.02
N PHE A 542 -28.84 0.69 -8.76
CA PHE A 542 -29.73 -0.42 -8.41
C PHE A 542 -31.22 -0.08 -8.59
N HIS A 543 -31.59 1.19 -8.36
CA HIS A 543 -32.97 1.66 -8.32
C HIS A 543 -33.17 2.96 -9.12
N PRO A 544 -32.88 3.00 -10.42
CA PRO A 544 -32.88 4.24 -11.21
C PRO A 544 -34.22 4.99 -11.16
N ASP A 545 -35.34 4.28 -11.11
CA ASP A 545 -36.69 4.87 -11.06
C ASP A 545 -37.01 5.54 -9.72
N LYS A 546 -36.45 5.02 -8.62
CA LYS A 546 -36.63 5.59 -7.27
C LYS A 546 -35.59 6.66 -6.94
N CYS A 547 -34.46 6.63 -7.64
CA CYS A 547 -33.28 7.43 -7.36
C CYS A 547 -32.88 8.31 -8.57
N PRO A 548 -33.72 9.27 -8.99
CA PRO A 548 -33.53 10.02 -10.24
C PRO A 548 -32.47 11.13 -10.15
N TRP A 549 -31.64 11.17 -9.12
CA TRP A 549 -30.67 12.26 -8.93
C TRP A 549 -29.58 12.28 -10.00
N ASP A 550 -29.12 13.48 -10.34
CA ASP A 550 -27.94 13.69 -11.18
C ASP A 550 -26.69 13.61 -10.31
N ILE A 551 -25.95 12.51 -10.43
CA ILE A 551 -24.78 12.24 -9.59
C ILE A 551 -23.65 13.26 -9.83
N THR A 552 -23.54 13.81 -11.03
CA THR A 552 -22.53 14.82 -11.35
C THR A 552 -22.84 16.13 -10.64
N ALA A 553 -24.12 16.52 -10.61
CA ALA A 553 -24.55 17.71 -9.91
C ALA A 553 -24.48 17.56 -8.37
N GLU A 554 -24.78 16.37 -7.84
CA GLU A 554 -24.57 16.08 -6.41
C GLU A 554 -23.09 16.15 -6.03
N ALA A 555 -22.22 15.57 -6.86
CA ALA A 555 -20.78 15.65 -6.68
C ALA A 555 -20.31 17.11 -6.70
N ASP A 556 -20.66 17.88 -7.73
CA ASP A 556 -20.24 19.29 -7.84
C ASP A 556 -20.63 20.13 -6.61
N ARG A 557 -21.87 19.98 -6.11
CA ARG A 557 -22.29 20.62 -4.85
C ARG A 557 -21.44 20.20 -3.66
N PHE A 558 -21.15 18.91 -3.52
CA PHE A 558 -20.36 18.38 -2.41
C PHE A 558 -18.90 18.87 -2.47
N TYR A 559 -18.29 18.82 -3.65
CA TYR A 559 -16.91 19.26 -3.87
C TYR A 559 -16.73 20.76 -3.68
N GLN A 560 -17.65 21.58 -4.20
CA GLN A 560 -17.60 23.03 -3.95
C GLN A 560 -17.77 23.35 -2.47
N ARG A 561 -18.66 22.65 -1.75
CA ARG A 561 -18.92 22.89 -0.33
C ARG A 561 -17.75 22.51 0.58
N PHE A 562 -17.17 21.33 0.41
CA PHE A 562 -16.18 20.80 1.36
C PHE A 562 -14.73 20.84 0.86
N TYR A 563 -14.52 20.93 -0.46
CA TYR A 563 -13.19 20.97 -1.06
C TYR A 563 -12.89 22.30 -1.77
N ARG A 564 -13.88 23.20 -1.89
CA ARG A 564 -13.74 24.53 -2.53
C ARG A 564 -13.26 24.45 -3.99
N VAL A 565 -13.62 23.36 -4.69
CA VAL A 565 -13.27 23.13 -6.10
C VAL A 565 -14.47 22.61 -6.89
N PRO A 566 -14.66 23.01 -8.16
CA PRO A 566 -15.66 22.41 -9.05
C PRO A 566 -15.35 20.94 -9.34
N PHE A 567 -16.37 20.08 -9.45
CA PHE A 567 -16.13 18.64 -9.65
C PHE A 567 -15.47 18.32 -10.99
N ASN A 568 -15.78 19.07 -12.03
CA ASN A 568 -15.22 18.89 -13.38
C ASN A 568 -13.75 19.32 -13.52
N GLU A 569 -13.21 20.05 -12.54
CA GLU A 569 -11.81 20.49 -12.52
C GLU A 569 -10.90 19.51 -11.77
N ILE A 570 -11.46 18.47 -11.15
CA ILE A 570 -10.70 17.53 -10.32
C ILE A 570 -10.02 16.47 -11.18
N HIS A 571 -8.75 16.21 -10.87
CA HIS A 571 -8.08 14.98 -11.29
C HIS A 571 -8.40 13.85 -10.32
N PRO A 572 -9.05 12.75 -10.77
CA PRO A 572 -9.29 11.60 -9.91
C PRO A 572 -7.95 11.03 -9.43
N THR A 573 -7.77 11.01 -8.10
CA THR A 573 -6.68 10.30 -7.42
C THR A 573 -7.29 9.35 -6.38
N ARG A 574 -6.49 8.40 -5.90
CA ARG A 574 -6.86 7.50 -4.79
C ARG A 574 -6.49 8.05 -3.41
N SER A 575 -6.01 9.30 -3.35
CA SER A 575 -5.71 10.00 -2.10
C SER A 575 -6.99 10.32 -1.34
N PHE A 576 -6.99 10.10 -0.02
CA PHE A 576 -8.12 10.53 0.82
C PHE A 576 -8.07 12.01 1.16
N ILE A 577 -6.90 12.65 0.99
CA ILE A 577 -6.57 13.98 1.48
C ILE A 577 -7.18 15.07 0.62
N LYS A 578 -6.89 15.08 -0.69
CA LYS A 578 -7.22 16.19 -1.58
C LYS A 578 -8.01 15.73 -2.80
N ALA A 579 -8.84 16.66 -3.26
CA ALA A 579 -9.33 16.70 -4.62
C ALA A 579 -8.52 17.80 -5.32
N SER A 580 -7.42 17.44 -5.99
CA SER A 580 -6.57 18.42 -6.68
C SER A 580 -7.30 18.96 -7.91
N ALA A 581 -7.43 20.29 -8.01
CA ALA A 581 -7.86 20.98 -9.22
C ALA A 581 -6.74 20.99 -10.27
N ARG A 582 -7.15 21.06 -11.55
CA ARG A 582 -6.30 21.21 -12.75
C ARG A 582 -5.28 22.34 -12.69
#